data_AF-A0A970WH07-F1
#
_entry.id   AF-A0A970WH07-F1
#
_cell.length_a   1.000
_cell.length_b   1.000
_cell.length_c   1.000
_cell.angle_alpha   90.00
_cell.angle_beta   90.00
_cell.angle_gamma   90.00
#
_symmetry.space_group_name_H-M   'P 1'
#
loop_
_entity.id
_entity.type
_entity.pdbx_description
1 polymer ?
#
loop_
_entity_poly.entity_id
_entity_poly.type
_entity_poly.pdbx_seq_one_letter_code
_entity_poly.pdbx_strand_id
1 'polypeptide(L)'
;MRNQRRGTIYILTLGTALIVALLAAAALLAVRARRRQADLTEHMLQAQCNAHTGLEMALFRIANNSTWRTLLSVDTWAAPVATRTGTYSFMGIDPDDGNVTGDTLDPVVLTAVGTCGPARQKVSVRLKMRNAGLRCLEPVINSKGNLVFDATTVNGNRLVSSNARVSATTGTQVYVKAESKLNPTASGGSVFYSGTSTDGTWPRTMPVASTVVSYYQTNGTAIASTDLPQWDAEQLANAGMSDGTTGWEPLDACTLTLDTAASQTPWSIFVDGRSGPGDGPSQVVTEKLQSGATFAVTADAKAASGSLNLRISLRVVSTGSGTQTFSTTWTTVDSAVFATVAGSITPTWTGSLVEAKWFVESESSSGEFWFDDAGLKDAEAQAGFLAIHRKVLSPACNPFGAGTTNTRGIYVIDCSKKPISIKDSRIVGTLVLLNYDATNSLIHGSMSWQPAVASADPAVANQPILVANKKLNFDTSTADLSEGLVNLNLNPIGTPYGSVQDSDKDDVVPSLFDGLIYVNGNTTVTGSLRLQGVMVIDGTTTFTGADVVANYDPLYYWYNAPPGFEDSPVPELVPGSFRRVVD
;
A
#
# COMPACT_ATOMS: atom_id res chain seq x y z
N MET A 1 -50.71 -92.49 -67.51
CA MET A 1 -49.67 -91.48 -67.12
C MET A 1 -49.86 -90.21 -67.95
N ARG A 2 -50.16 -89.04 -67.33
CA ARG A 2 -49.48 -87.73 -67.52
C ARG A 2 -50.26 -86.55 -66.91
N ASN A 3 -49.65 -86.01 -65.83
CA ASN A 3 -49.50 -84.60 -65.43
C ASN A 3 -50.71 -83.76 -65.02
N GLN A 4 -51.15 -84.00 -63.77
CA GLN A 4 -51.64 -82.94 -62.86
C GLN A 4 -50.50 -81.99 -62.44
N ARG A 5 -50.88 -80.77 -62.01
CA ARG A 5 -50.11 -79.73 -61.27
C ARG A 5 -49.41 -78.66 -62.13
N ARG A 6 -50.13 -77.59 -62.48
CA ARG A 6 -49.56 -76.30 -62.96
C ARG A 6 -50.06 -75.04 -62.24
N GLY A 7 -51.05 -75.13 -61.34
CA GLY A 7 -51.59 -73.95 -60.61
C GLY A 7 -50.86 -73.60 -59.31
N THR A 8 -50.26 -74.57 -58.61
CA THR A 8 -49.60 -74.37 -57.30
C THR A 8 -48.29 -73.59 -57.41
N ILE A 9 -47.58 -73.70 -58.54
CA ILE A 9 -46.35 -72.94 -58.80
C ILE A 9 -46.65 -71.45 -58.88
N TYR A 10 -47.78 -71.06 -59.50
CA TYR A 10 -48.16 -69.66 -59.67
C TYR A 10 -48.47 -68.97 -58.33
N ILE A 11 -49.17 -69.67 -57.43
CA ILE A 11 -49.46 -69.16 -56.07
C ILE A 11 -48.19 -69.10 -55.23
N LEU A 12 -47.28 -70.07 -55.36
CA LEU A 12 -45.97 -70.04 -54.71
C LEU A 12 -45.11 -68.88 -55.22
N THR A 13 -45.06 -68.64 -56.53
CA THR A 13 -44.30 -67.52 -57.12
C THR A 13 -44.91 -66.16 -56.79
N LEU A 14 -46.25 -66.06 -56.75
CA LEU A 14 -46.93 -64.81 -56.38
C LEU A 14 -46.75 -64.53 -54.88
N GLY A 15 -46.85 -65.56 -54.04
CA GLY A 15 -46.61 -65.48 -52.60
C GLY A 15 -45.16 -65.14 -52.26
N THR A 16 -44.18 -65.75 -52.93
CA THR A 16 -42.77 -65.39 -52.76
C THR A 16 -42.46 -63.99 -53.33
N ALA A 17 -43.03 -63.60 -54.47
CA ALA A 17 -42.88 -62.24 -55.00
C ALA A 17 -43.48 -61.18 -54.06
N LEU A 18 -44.63 -61.45 -53.45
CA LEU A 18 -45.24 -60.57 -52.45
C LEU A 18 -44.38 -60.45 -51.20
N ILE A 19 -43.84 -61.56 -50.68
CA ILE A 19 -42.93 -61.57 -49.53
C ILE A 19 -41.65 -60.78 -49.84
N VAL A 20 -41.06 -60.98 -51.02
CA VAL A 20 -39.88 -60.23 -51.47
C VAL A 20 -40.19 -58.74 -51.62
N ALA A 21 -41.36 -58.36 -52.15
CA ALA A 21 -41.78 -56.98 -52.26
C ALA A 21 -41.99 -56.31 -50.89
N LEU A 22 -42.59 -57.03 -49.92
CA LEU A 22 -42.77 -56.54 -48.55
C LEU A 22 -41.43 -56.37 -47.82
N LEU A 23 -40.50 -57.32 -47.98
CA LEU A 23 -39.14 -57.23 -47.42
C LEU A 23 -38.36 -56.04 -48.03
N ALA A 24 -38.48 -55.82 -49.34
CA ALA A 24 -37.86 -54.68 -50.02
C ALA A 24 -38.46 -53.34 -49.52
N ALA A 25 -39.79 -53.26 -49.36
CA ALA A 25 -40.46 -52.06 -48.83
C ALA A 25 -40.08 -51.78 -47.37
N ALA A 26 -40.02 -52.82 -46.52
CA ALA A 26 -39.58 -52.69 -45.12
C ALA A 26 -38.12 -52.24 -45.02
N ALA A 27 -37.23 -52.76 -45.87
CA ALA A 27 -35.84 -52.33 -45.95
C ALA A 27 -35.70 -50.86 -46.38
N LEU A 28 -36.49 -50.42 -47.38
CA LEU A 28 -36.53 -49.02 -47.82
C LEU A 28 -37.05 -48.08 -46.72
N LEU A 29 -38.10 -48.46 -45.99
CA LEU A 29 -38.62 -47.68 -44.86
C LEU A 29 -37.59 -47.60 -43.72
N ALA A 30 -36.90 -48.70 -43.41
CA ALA A 30 -35.82 -48.71 -42.42
C ALA A 30 -34.65 -47.82 -42.82
N VAL A 31 -34.25 -47.82 -44.10
CA VAL A 31 -33.19 -46.92 -44.62
C VAL A 31 -33.62 -45.45 -44.52
N ARG A 32 -34.88 -45.13 -44.87
CA ARG A 32 -35.41 -43.75 -44.72
C ARG A 32 -35.45 -43.30 -43.27
N ALA A 33 -35.87 -44.18 -42.35
CA ALA A 33 -35.89 -43.88 -40.92
C ALA A 33 -34.48 -43.64 -40.37
N ARG A 34 -33.52 -44.51 -40.73
CA ARG A 34 -32.10 -44.33 -40.34
C ARG A 34 -31.48 -43.08 -40.92
N ARG A 35 -31.77 -42.75 -42.19
CA ARG A 35 -31.30 -41.52 -42.82
C ARG A 35 -31.84 -40.29 -42.09
N ARG A 36 -33.15 -40.26 -41.79
CA ARG A 36 -33.75 -39.16 -41.01
C ARG A 36 -33.13 -39.04 -39.61
N GLN A 37 -32.83 -40.16 -38.95
CA GLN A 37 -32.17 -40.14 -37.64
C GLN A 37 -30.72 -39.64 -37.73
N ALA A 38 -29.98 -40.02 -38.78
CA ALA A 38 -28.64 -39.52 -39.04
C ALA A 38 -28.66 -38.01 -39.34
N ASP A 39 -29.57 -37.55 -40.21
CA ASP A 39 -29.75 -36.14 -40.54
C ASP A 39 -30.09 -35.32 -39.27
N LEU A 40 -31.01 -35.79 -38.42
CA LEU A 40 -31.33 -35.12 -37.16
C LEU A 40 -30.13 -35.04 -36.20
N THR A 41 -29.32 -36.10 -36.15
CA THR A 41 -28.11 -36.15 -35.31
C THR A 41 -27.06 -35.17 -35.83
N GLU A 42 -26.84 -35.13 -37.14
CA GLU A 42 -25.96 -34.16 -37.80
C GLU A 42 -26.41 -32.73 -37.51
N HIS A 43 -27.70 -32.44 -37.67
CA HIS A 43 -28.28 -31.13 -37.37
C HIS A 43 -28.10 -30.75 -35.89
N MET A 44 -28.25 -31.70 -34.95
CA MET A 44 -28.02 -31.44 -33.52
C MET A 44 -26.56 -31.09 -33.22
N LEU A 45 -25.61 -31.84 -33.76
CA LEU A 45 -24.17 -31.57 -33.59
C LEU A 45 -23.81 -30.22 -34.23
N GLN A 46 -24.35 -29.93 -35.41
CA GLN A 46 -24.10 -28.66 -36.08
C GLN A 46 -24.71 -27.47 -35.34
N ALA A 47 -25.93 -27.62 -34.80
CA ALA A 47 -26.54 -26.61 -33.94
C ALA A 47 -25.73 -26.39 -32.65
N GLN A 48 -25.12 -27.44 -32.09
CA GLN A 48 -24.22 -27.34 -30.94
C GLN A 48 -22.95 -26.55 -31.30
N CYS A 49 -22.32 -26.84 -32.43
CA CYS A 49 -21.16 -26.07 -32.91
C CYS A 49 -21.53 -24.60 -33.12
N ASN A 50 -22.67 -24.32 -33.78
CA ASN A 50 -23.16 -22.96 -33.98
C ASN A 50 -23.40 -22.23 -32.64
N ALA A 51 -23.91 -22.92 -31.62
CA ALA A 51 -24.11 -22.34 -30.29
C ALA A 51 -22.78 -21.96 -29.61
N HIS A 52 -21.74 -22.80 -29.72
CA HIS A 52 -20.40 -22.48 -29.22
C HIS A 52 -19.78 -21.30 -29.97
N THR A 53 -19.91 -21.27 -31.31
CA THR A 53 -19.46 -20.12 -32.11
C THR A 53 -20.18 -18.83 -31.70
N GLY A 54 -21.48 -18.89 -31.41
CA GLY A 54 -22.22 -17.74 -30.90
C GLY A 54 -21.70 -17.25 -29.55
N LEU A 55 -21.32 -18.17 -28.66
CA LEU A 55 -20.72 -17.82 -27.38
C LEU A 55 -19.32 -17.21 -27.54
N GLU A 56 -18.46 -17.78 -28.37
CA GLU A 56 -17.13 -17.25 -28.66
C GLU A 56 -17.21 -15.84 -29.28
N MET A 57 -18.17 -15.63 -30.19
CA MET A 57 -18.42 -14.32 -30.79
C MET A 57 -18.92 -13.31 -29.76
N ALA A 58 -19.77 -13.73 -28.82
CA ALA A 58 -20.21 -12.88 -27.72
C ALA A 58 -19.03 -12.44 -26.85
N LEU A 59 -18.20 -13.39 -26.42
CA LEU A 59 -16.99 -13.12 -25.63
C LEU A 59 -16.02 -12.21 -26.37
N PHE A 60 -15.81 -12.45 -27.67
CA PHE A 60 -14.97 -11.60 -28.51
C PHE A 60 -15.47 -10.15 -28.55
N ARG A 61 -16.78 -9.93 -28.70
CA ARG A 61 -17.36 -8.58 -28.73
C ARG A 61 -17.23 -7.86 -27.39
N ILE A 62 -17.45 -8.56 -26.28
CA ILE A 62 -17.29 -8.01 -24.94
C ILE A 62 -15.82 -7.66 -24.68
N ALA A 63 -14.89 -8.55 -25.04
CA ALA A 63 -13.46 -8.33 -24.82
C ALA A 63 -12.87 -7.18 -25.66
N ASN A 64 -13.44 -6.88 -26.83
CA ASN A 64 -12.91 -5.86 -27.75
C ASN A 64 -13.65 -4.52 -27.71
N ASN A 65 -14.65 -4.35 -26.84
CA ASN A 65 -15.41 -3.11 -26.76
C ASN A 65 -15.70 -2.70 -25.32
N SER A 66 -15.11 -1.59 -24.86
CA SER A 66 -15.30 -1.07 -23.49
C SER A 66 -16.74 -0.61 -23.20
N THR A 67 -17.55 -0.33 -24.22
CA THR A 67 -18.96 0.07 -24.08
C THR A 67 -19.94 -1.06 -24.38
N TRP A 68 -19.48 -2.32 -24.35
CA TRP A 68 -20.31 -3.48 -24.68
C TRP A 68 -21.63 -3.53 -23.89
N ARG A 69 -21.66 -3.11 -22.62
CA ARG A 69 -22.88 -3.10 -21.79
C ARG A 69 -23.98 -2.20 -22.37
N THR A 70 -23.61 -1.02 -22.87
CA THR A 70 -24.57 -0.07 -23.43
C THR A 70 -24.93 -0.41 -24.88
N LEU A 71 -23.99 -0.99 -25.64
CA LEU A 71 -24.21 -1.42 -27.02
C LEU A 71 -25.04 -2.71 -27.11
N LEU A 72 -24.92 -3.58 -26.11
CA LEU A 72 -25.59 -4.88 -26.02
C LEU A 72 -26.58 -4.85 -24.85
N SER A 73 -27.53 -3.90 -24.87
CA SER A 73 -28.63 -3.90 -23.89
C SER A 73 -29.58 -5.08 -24.16
N VAL A 74 -30.39 -5.48 -23.16
CA VAL A 74 -31.31 -6.64 -23.21
C VAL A 74 -32.13 -6.73 -24.51
N ASP A 75 -32.48 -5.60 -25.12
CA ASP A 75 -33.27 -5.50 -26.34
C ASP A 75 -32.46 -5.45 -27.66
N THR A 76 -31.13 -5.36 -27.58
CA THR A 76 -30.23 -5.11 -28.74
C THR A 76 -29.29 -6.29 -29.05
N TRP A 77 -29.36 -7.37 -28.27
CA TRP A 77 -28.52 -8.55 -28.46
C TRP A 77 -28.77 -9.24 -29.82
N ALA A 78 -27.69 -9.79 -30.40
CA ALA A 78 -27.55 -10.01 -31.84
C ALA A 78 -28.73 -10.74 -32.53
N ALA A 79 -29.25 -10.15 -33.60
CA ALA A 79 -30.10 -10.83 -34.57
C ALA A 79 -29.41 -12.12 -35.09
N PRO A 80 -30.16 -13.18 -35.42
CA PRO A 80 -29.57 -14.44 -35.88
C PRO A 80 -28.60 -14.24 -37.05
N VAL A 81 -27.33 -14.58 -36.84
CA VAL A 81 -26.28 -14.46 -37.84
C VAL A 81 -26.14 -15.80 -38.55
N ALA A 82 -26.15 -15.78 -39.88
CA ALA A 82 -26.01 -16.97 -40.69
C ALA A 82 -24.59 -17.56 -40.59
N THR A 83 -24.53 -18.89 -40.44
CA THR A 83 -23.34 -19.70 -40.69
C THR A 83 -23.53 -20.46 -41.99
N ARG A 84 -22.53 -21.24 -42.42
CA ARG A 84 -22.63 -22.08 -43.63
C ARG A 84 -23.77 -23.10 -43.56
N THR A 85 -24.15 -23.52 -42.36
CA THR A 85 -25.05 -24.67 -42.12
C THR A 85 -26.15 -24.37 -41.09
N GLY A 86 -26.39 -23.10 -40.76
CA GLY A 86 -27.41 -22.71 -39.77
C GLY A 86 -27.30 -21.26 -39.33
N THR A 87 -27.70 -20.95 -38.10
CA THR A 87 -27.51 -19.62 -37.50
C THR A 87 -27.03 -19.70 -36.06
N TYR A 88 -26.45 -18.61 -35.56
CA TYR A 88 -26.26 -18.39 -34.13
C TYR A 88 -26.84 -17.04 -33.70
N SER A 89 -27.27 -16.95 -32.45
CA SER A 89 -27.54 -15.69 -31.74
C SER A 89 -27.07 -15.82 -30.29
N PHE A 90 -26.98 -14.71 -29.57
CA PHE A 90 -26.61 -14.71 -28.16
C PHE A 90 -27.29 -13.54 -27.45
N MET A 91 -27.46 -13.66 -26.14
CA MET A 91 -27.99 -12.62 -25.25
C MET A 91 -27.24 -12.63 -23.91
N GLY A 92 -27.25 -11.50 -23.21
CA GLY A 92 -26.70 -11.36 -21.86
C GLY A 92 -27.73 -10.73 -20.93
N ILE A 93 -27.86 -11.29 -19.74
CA ILE A 93 -28.69 -10.74 -18.67
C ILE A 93 -27.89 -10.64 -17.37
N ASP A 94 -28.21 -9.63 -16.58
CA ASP A 94 -27.84 -9.61 -15.18
C ASP A 94 -28.66 -10.67 -14.43
N PRO A 95 -28.06 -11.59 -13.65
CA PRO A 95 -28.82 -12.59 -12.91
C PRO A 95 -29.65 -12.01 -11.75
N ASP A 96 -29.33 -10.82 -11.25
CA ASP A 96 -29.93 -10.25 -10.04
C ASP A 96 -31.15 -9.37 -10.37
N ASP A 97 -31.06 -8.51 -11.38
CA ASP A 97 -32.16 -7.61 -11.77
C ASP A 97 -32.51 -7.63 -13.28
N GLY A 98 -31.78 -8.40 -14.08
CA GLY A 98 -31.93 -8.46 -15.54
C GLY A 98 -31.33 -7.29 -16.32
N ASN A 99 -30.78 -6.26 -15.65
CA ASN A 99 -30.30 -5.03 -16.26
C ASN A 99 -28.76 -4.98 -16.37
N VAL A 100 -28.24 -5.36 -17.53
CA VAL A 100 -26.79 -5.32 -17.82
C VAL A 100 -26.19 -3.90 -17.89
N THR A 101 -27.01 -2.84 -17.86
CA THR A 101 -26.56 -1.44 -17.93
C THR A 101 -26.45 -0.75 -16.57
N GLY A 102 -26.80 -1.44 -15.49
CA GLY A 102 -26.70 -0.97 -14.10
C GLY A 102 -25.27 -0.82 -13.60
N ASP A 103 -24.89 -1.56 -12.56
CA ASP A 103 -23.53 -1.52 -12.05
C ASP A 103 -22.59 -2.23 -13.04
N THR A 104 -21.48 -1.58 -13.36
CA THR A 104 -20.51 -2.11 -14.32
C THR A 104 -19.77 -3.33 -13.77
N LEU A 105 -19.83 -3.57 -12.47
CA LEU A 105 -19.27 -4.75 -11.80
C LEU A 105 -20.24 -5.92 -11.69
N ASP A 106 -21.51 -5.72 -12.02
CA ASP A 106 -22.50 -6.79 -11.88
C ASP A 106 -22.16 -8.01 -12.74
N PRO A 107 -22.44 -9.24 -12.27
CA PRO A 107 -22.24 -10.43 -13.08
C PRO A 107 -23.15 -10.43 -14.32
N VAL A 108 -22.72 -11.10 -15.39
CA VAL A 108 -23.55 -11.28 -16.59
C VAL A 108 -23.62 -12.75 -16.97
N VAL A 109 -24.84 -13.25 -17.16
CA VAL A 109 -25.09 -14.59 -17.71
C VAL A 109 -25.29 -14.46 -19.21
N LEU A 110 -24.32 -14.99 -19.97
CA LEU A 110 -24.43 -15.10 -21.41
C LEU A 110 -25.15 -16.38 -21.79
N THR A 111 -26.03 -16.30 -22.77
CA THR A 111 -26.72 -17.44 -23.38
C THR A 111 -26.62 -17.35 -24.89
N ALA A 112 -26.00 -18.33 -25.52
CA ALA A 112 -25.91 -18.47 -26.97
C ALA A 112 -26.85 -19.56 -27.48
N VAL A 113 -27.47 -19.32 -28.63
CA VAL A 113 -28.43 -20.20 -29.29
C VAL A 113 -27.91 -20.51 -30.68
N GLY A 114 -27.70 -21.79 -31.00
CA GLY A 114 -27.36 -22.27 -32.33
C GLY A 114 -28.54 -23.02 -32.96
N THR A 115 -28.75 -22.84 -34.27
CA THR A 115 -29.77 -23.56 -35.02
C THR A 115 -29.19 -24.24 -36.26
N CYS A 116 -29.76 -25.37 -36.67
CA CYS A 116 -29.48 -26.06 -37.93
C CYS A 116 -30.71 -26.90 -38.35
N GLY A 117 -31.41 -26.52 -39.42
CA GLY A 117 -32.71 -27.10 -39.78
C GLY A 117 -33.70 -27.05 -38.59
N PRO A 118 -34.29 -28.18 -38.14
CA PRO A 118 -35.19 -28.20 -36.98
C PRO A 118 -34.47 -28.27 -35.63
N ALA A 119 -33.14 -28.44 -35.59
CA ALA A 119 -32.39 -28.58 -34.34
C ALA A 119 -32.04 -27.20 -33.75
N ARG A 120 -32.22 -27.05 -32.44
CA ARG A 120 -31.83 -25.88 -31.64
C ARG A 120 -31.00 -26.34 -30.45
N GLN A 121 -29.88 -25.67 -30.18
CA GLN A 121 -29.05 -25.91 -29.00
C GLN A 121 -28.79 -24.59 -28.28
N LYS A 122 -28.79 -24.62 -26.95
CA LYS A 122 -28.44 -23.47 -26.11
C LYS A 122 -27.28 -23.80 -25.18
N VAL A 123 -26.34 -22.87 -25.08
CA VAL A 123 -25.22 -22.93 -24.12
C VAL A 123 -25.19 -21.62 -23.34
N SER A 124 -24.82 -21.70 -22.07
CA SER A 124 -24.76 -20.53 -21.19
C SER A 124 -23.50 -20.56 -20.33
N VAL A 125 -22.98 -19.37 -20.02
CA VAL A 125 -21.85 -19.17 -19.14
C VAL A 125 -22.05 -17.93 -18.29
N ARG A 126 -21.52 -17.92 -17.07
CA ARG A 126 -21.53 -16.75 -16.19
C ARG A 126 -20.19 -16.02 -16.28
N LEU A 127 -20.26 -14.71 -16.45
CA LEU A 127 -19.16 -13.77 -16.35
C LEU A 127 -19.27 -13.03 -15.03
N LYS A 128 -18.15 -12.90 -14.32
CA LYS A 128 -17.98 -11.90 -13.26
C LYS A 128 -17.11 -10.77 -13.82
N MET A 129 -17.23 -9.56 -13.28
CA MET A 129 -16.36 -8.45 -13.67
C MET A 129 -15.25 -8.27 -12.64
N ARG A 130 -14.06 -7.89 -13.10
CA ARG A 130 -12.96 -7.47 -12.23
C ARG A 130 -12.60 -6.01 -12.45
N ASN A 131 -12.17 -5.34 -11.38
CA ASN A 131 -11.57 -4.01 -11.42
C ASN A 131 -10.15 -4.11 -11.98
N ALA A 132 -10.02 -4.03 -13.31
CA ALA A 132 -8.73 -4.03 -13.96
C ALA A 132 -7.97 -2.73 -13.60
N GLY A 133 -6.67 -2.84 -13.37
CA GLY A 133 -5.84 -1.67 -13.12
C GLY A 133 -5.47 -0.92 -14.38
N LEU A 134 -5.28 0.40 -14.24
CA LEU A 134 -4.62 1.21 -15.26
C LEU A 134 -3.24 0.64 -15.59
N ARG A 135 -2.79 0.84 -16.83
CA ARG A 135 -1.51 0.30 -17.32
C ARG A 135 -0.26 0.83 -16.60
N CYS A 136 -0.39 1.91 -15.82
CA CYS A 136 0.65 2.35 -14.90
C CYS A 136 0.89 1.38 -13.73
N LEU A 137 -0.03 0.44 -13.49
CA LEU A 137 0.05 -0.56 -12.42
C LEU A 137 0.70 -1.87 -12.82
N GLU A 138 0.94 -2.11 -14.12
CA GLU A 138 1.60 -3.33 -14.60
C GLU A 138 3.12 -3.45 -14.24
N PRO A 139 3.93 -2.37 -14.24
CA PRO A 139 5.30 -2.40 -13.76
C PRO A 139 5.33 -2.22 -12.24
N VAL A 140 6.43 -2.61 -11.60
CA VAL A 140 6.59 -2.40 -10.14
C VAL A 140 6.82 -0.93 -9.80
N ILE A 141 7.49 -0.18 -10.68
CA ILE A 141 7.70 1.27 -10.57
C ILE A 141 7.35 1.89 -11.93
N ASN A 142 6.48 2.90 -11.93
CA ASN A 142 6.12 3.67 -13.11
C ASN A 142 6.24 5.17 -12.86
N SER A 143 7.03 5.85 -13.70
CA SER A 143 7.08 7.31 -13.74
C SER A 143 6.40 7.84 -15.01
N LYS A 144 5.53 8.84 -14.87
CA LYS A 144 5.03 9.57 -16.05
C LYS A 144 6.15 10.44 -16.66
N GLY A 145 6.95 11.07 -15.81
CA GLY A 145 8.19 11.74 -16.18
C GLY A 145 9.36 10.77 -16.34
N ASN A 146 10.59 11.29 -16.25
CA ASN A 146 11.78 10.44 -16.34
C ASN A 146 11.86 9.48 -15.15
N LEU A 147 12.49 8.33 -15.37
CA LEU A 147 12.91 7.42 -14.31
C LEU A 147 14.45 7.41 -14.30
N VAL A 148 15.03 8.04 -13.30
CA VAL A 148 16.47 8.26 -13.19
C VAL A 148 17.02 7.40 -12.07
N PHE A 149 18.04 6.62 -12.37
CA PHE A 149 18.84 5.87 -11.42
C PHE A 149 20.27 6.42 -11.43
N ASP A 150 20.75 6.88 -10.29
CA ASP A 150 22.08 7.45 -10.11
C ASP A 150 22.76 6.79 -8.92
N ALA A 151 23.93 6.16 -9.12
CA ALA A 151 24.60 5.38 -8.09
C ALA A 151 23.67 4.40 -7.35
N THR A 152 22.74 3.78 -8.06
CA THR A 152 21.64 2.98 -7.47
C THR A 152 21.76 1.52 -7.85
N THR A 153 21.39 0.62 -6.93
CA THR A 153 21.19 -0.80 -7.23
C THR A 153 19.70 -1.11 -7.21
N VAL A 154 19.19 -1.78 -8.25
CA VAL A 154 17.77 -2.12 -8.39
C VAL A 154 17.59 -3.62 -8.60
N ASN A 155 16.94 -4.26 -7.63
CA ASN A 155 16.52 -5.66 -7.65
C ASN A 155 15.00 -5.76 -7.63
N GLY A 156 14.46 -6.83 -8.18
CA GLY A 156 13.02 -7.06 -8.20
C GLY A 156 12.60 -8.24 -9.08
N ASN A 157 11.31 -8.52 -9.10
CA ASN A 157 10.71 -9.63 -9.84
C ASN A 157 9.89 -9.18 -11.08
N ARG A 158 9.84 -7.87 -11.35
CA ARG A 158 9.05 -7.27 -12.44
C ARG A 158 9.75 -6.04 -13.02
N LEU A 159 9.32 -5.62 -14.20
CA LEU A 159 9.90 -4.50 -14.94
C LEU A 159 9.62 -3.14 -14.28
N VAL A 160 10.50 -2.18 -14.54
CA VAL A 160 10.31 -0.75 -14.24
C VAL A 160 9.99 0.02 -15.52
N SER A 161 9.23 1.11 -15.41
CA SER A 161 8.75 1.83 -16.58
C SER A 161 8.75 3.34 -16.47
N SER A 162 8.90 4.01 -17.61
CA SER A 162 8.71 5.46 -17.74
C SER A 162 7.95 5.81 -19.02
N ASN A 163 6.95 6.70 -18.91
CA ASN A 163 6.30 7.34 -20.07
C ASN A 163 7.20 8.39 -20.76
N ALA A 164 8.41 8.61 -20.25
CA ALA A 164 9.45 9.43 -20.84
C ALA A 164 10.72 8.59 -21.05
N ARG A 165 11.82 8.92 -20.37
CA ARG A 165 13.10 8.20 -20.48
C ARG A 165 13.43 7.46 -19.18
N VAL A 166 13.91 6.23 -19.30
CA VAL A 166 14.68 5.55 -18.24
C VAL A 166 16.17 5.83 -18.43
N SER A 167 16.86 6.32 -17.40
CA SER A 167 18.29 6.63 -17.43
C SER A 167 19.04 6.06 -16.23
N ALA A 168 20.26 5.57 -16.45
CA ALA A 168 21.16 5.05 -15.43
C ALA A 168 22.54 5.75 -15.50
N THR A 169 23.02 6.28 -14.38
CA THR A 169 24.30 6.99 -14.25
C THR A 169 25.12 6.51 -13.05
N THR A 170 26.42 6.84 -13.04
CA THR A 170 27.31 6.69 -11.88
C THR A 170 27.34 5.27 -11.31
N GLY A 171 27.69 4.28 -12.13
CA GLY A 171 27.85 2.88 -11.68
C GLY A 171 26.55 2.17 -11.29
N THR A 172 25.39 2.67 -11.74
CA THR A 172 24.08 2.06 -11.44
C THR A 172 23.97 0.62 -11.96
N GLN A 173 23.38 -0.26 -11.17
CA GLN A 173 23.12 -1.66 -11.52
C GLN A 173 21.62 -1.97 -11.48
N VAL A 174 21.01 -2.25 -12.63
CA VAL A 174 19.57 -2.58 -12.73
C VAL A 174 19.38 -4.03 -13.17
N TYR A 175 18.83 -4.85 -12.27
CA TYR A 175 18.62 -6.30 -12.47
C TYR A 175 17.22 -6.68 -12.94
N VAL A 176 16.39 -5.68 -13.26
CA VAL A 176 15.05 -5.84 -13.81
C VAL A 176 14.97 -5.23 -15.21
N LYS A 177 14.02 -5.70 -16.03
CA LYS A 177 13.80 -5.11 -17.36
C LYS A 177 13.36 -3.65 -17.20
N ALA A 178 13.93 -2.76 -17.99
CA ALA A 178 13.52 -1.36 -18.04
C ALA A 178 12.78 -1.04 -19.35
N GLU A 179 11.56 -0.53 -19.25
CA GLU A 179 10.76 -0.11 -20.40
C GLU A 179 10.59 1.41 -20.43
N SER A 180 10.76 2.01 -21.59
CA SER A 180 10.80 3.46 -21.74
C SER A 180 10.17 3.90 -23.05
N LYS A 181 9.40 4.99 -23.05
CA LYS A 181 8.89 5.60 -24.30
C LYS A 181 10.02 6.14 -25.18
N LEU A 182 11.01 6.77 -24.56
CA LEU A 182 12.19 7.32 -25.22
C LEU A 182 13.36 6.36 -25.06
N ASN A 183 14.35 6.45 -25.96
CA ASN A 183 15.55 5.60 -25.89
C ASN A 183 16.20 5.65 -24.49
N PRO A 184 16.32 4.51 -23.80
CA PRO A 184 17.02 4.44 -22.51
C PRO A 184 18.47 4.89 -22.63
N THR A 185 19.04 5.44 -21.55
CA THR A 185 20.45 5.85 -21.52
C THR A 185 21.17 5.22 -20.35
N ALA A 186 22.40 4.72 -20.58
CA ALA A 186 23.30 4.25 -19.55
C ALA A 186 24.67 4.92 -19.72
N SER A 187 25.24 5.46 -18.66
CA SER A 187 26.58 6.05 -18.66
C SER A 187 27.31 5.81 -17.34
N GLY A 188 28.60 6.20 -17.27
CA GLY A 188 29.37 6.13 -16.03
C GLY A 188 29.53 4.71 -15.48
N GLY A 189 29.63 3.70 -16.35
CA GLY A 189 29.74 2.29 -15.95
C GLY A 189 28.42 1.62 -15.55
N SER A 190 27.27 2.25 -15.78
CA SER A 190 25.96 1.69 -15.44
C SER A 190 25.52 0.58 -16.38
N VAL A 191 24.76 -0.41 -15.87
CA VAL A 191 24.34 -1.61 -16.60
C VAL A 191 22.87 -1.96 -16.36
N PHE A 192 22.14 -2.30 -17.43
CA PHE A 192 20.81 -2.92 -17.39
C PHE A 192 20.91 -4.42 -17.70
N TYR A 193 20.96 -5.28 -16.68
CA TYR A 193 21.24 -6.71 -16.84
C TYR A 193 20.13 -7.48 -17.56
N SER A 194 18.87 -7.13 -17.33
CA SER A 194 17.72 -7.73 -18.02
C SER A 194 17.33 -7.00 -19.31
N GLY A 195 18.18 -6.08 -19.78
CA GLY A 195 17.97 -5.30 -20.98
C GLY A 195 16.93 -4.19 -20.84
N THR A 196 16.76 -3.47 -21.94
CA THR A 196 15.81 -2.35 -22.05
C THR A 196 14.92 -2.52 -23.28
N SER A 197 13.74 -1.89 -23.31
CA SER A 197 12.83 -1.94 -24.46
C SER A 197 12.06 -0.63 -24.65
N THR A 198 11.79 -0.31 -25.91
CA THR A 198 10.90 0.77 -26.36
C THR A 198 9.60 0.26 -26.97
N ASP A 199 9.39 -1.06 -27.03
CA ASP A 199 8.32 -1.70 -27.79
C ASP A 199 6.95 -1.71 -27.06
N GLY A 200 6.87 -1.05 -25.91
CA GLY A 200 5.63 -0.91 -25.15
C GLY A 200 4.57 -0.06 -25.87
N THR A 201 3.31 -0.23 -25.49
CA THR A 201 2.25 0.68 -25.91
C THR A 201 2.32 1.95 -25.04
N TRP A 202 2.74 3.07 -25.62
CA TRP A 202 2.96 4.33 -24.90
C TRP A 202 1.93 5.41 -25.28
N PRO A 203 1.63 6.35 -24.37
CA PRO A 203 1.96 6.32 -22.94
C PRO A 203 1.12 5.27 -22.19
N ARG A 204 1.65 4.73 -21.09
CA ARG A 204 0.85 4.01 -20.09
C ARG A 204 -0.13 5.01 -19.46
N THR A 205 -1.41 4.65 -19.39
CA THR A 205 -2.46 5.49 -18.80
C THR A 205 -2.17 5.72 -17.31
N MET A 206 -2.16 7.00 -16.90
CA MET A 206 -1.96 7.42 -15.52
C MET A 206 -3.32 7.70 -14.85
N PRO A 207 -3.43 7.57 -13.52
CA PRO A 207 -4.66 7.96 -12.82
C PRO A 207 -4.92 9.46 -12.96
N VAL A 208 -6.19 9.86 -12.85
CA VAL A 208 -6.57 11.27 -12.81
C VAL A 208 -6.44 11.76 -11.38
N ALA A 209 -5.43 12.58 -11.10
CA ALA A 209 -5.09 13.03 -9.74
C ALA A 209 -6.29 13.60 -8.96
N SER A 210 -7.15 14.40 -9.60
CA SER A 210 -8.34 14.96 -8.94
C SER A 210 -9.35 13.88 -8.55
N THR A 211 -9.48 12.80 -9.33
CA THR A 211 -10.38 11.68 -9.03
C THR A 211 -9.86 10.87 -7.85
N VAL A 212 -8.56 10.54 -7.86
CA VAL A 212 -7.88 9.84 -6.76
C VAL A 212 -8.04 10.65 -5.47
N VAL A 213 -7.59 11.91 -5.46
CA VAL A 213 -7.61 12.74 -4.26
C VAL A 213 -9.04 12.94 -3.75
N SER A 214 -10.02 13.22 -4.62
CA SER A 214 -11.41 13.42 -4.20
C SER A 214 -12.02 12.17 -3.56
N TYR A 215 -11.74 10.98 -4.10
CA TYR A 215 -12.23 9.72 -3.52
C TYR A 215 -11.71 9.53 -2.10
N TYR A 216 -10.40 9.61 -1.89
CA TYR A 216 -9.81 9.34 -0.57
C TYR A 216 -10.07 10.47 0.44
N GLN A 217 -10.24 11.72 -0.02
CA GLN A 217 -10.73 12.81 0.83
C GLN A 217 -12.16 12.56 1.30
N THR A 218 -13.04 12.08 0.42
CA THR A 218 -14.46 11.85 0.74
C THR A 218 -14.65 10.66 1.67
N ASN A 219 -13.84 9.60 1.51
CA ASN A 219 -13.95 8.36 2.28
C ASN A 219 -13.04 8.31 3.51
N GLY A 220 -12.17 9.31 3.69
CA GLY A 220 -11.17 9.36 4.75
C GLY A 220 -11.60 10.15 5.97
N THR A 221 -10.93 9.87 7.09
CA THR A 221 -11.04 10.64 8.33
C THR A 221 -9.97 11.73 8.34
N ALA A 222 -10.38 12.99 8.53
CA ALA A 222 -9.45 14.11 8.61
C ALA A 222 -8.66 14.08 9.93
N ILE A 223 -7.35 14.31 9.83
CA ILE A 223 -6.46 14.63 10.96
C ILE A 223 -6.02 16.08 10.75
N ALA A 224 -6.34 16.96 11.69
CA ALA A 224 -5.95 18.36 11.56
C ALA A 224 -4.43 18.50 11.70
N SER A 225 -3.82 19.41 10.95
CA SER A 225 -2.37 19.68 11.08
C SER A 225 -1.97 20.19 12.46
N THR A 226 -2.91 20.74 13.22
CA THR A 226 -2.73 21.16 14.62
C THR A 226 -2.69 19.97 15.59
N ASP A 227 -3.21 18.82 15.19
CA ASP A 227 -3.19 17.59 15.99
C ASP A 227 -1.87 16.81 15.84
N LEU A 228 -1.05 17.21 14.87
CA LEU A 228 0.28 16.63 14.66
C LEU A 228 1.31 17.40 15.50
N PRO A 229 2.18 16.69 16.25
CA PRO A 229 3.26 17.33 16.97
C PRO A 229 4.21 18.05 16.01
N GLN A 230 4.84 19.12 16.48
CA GLN A 230 5.98 19.71 15.78
C GLN A 230 7.23 18.87 16.06
N TRP A 231 8.10 18.69 15.07
CA TRP A 231 9.34 17.91 15.27
C TRP A 231 10.26 18.55 16.30
N ASP A 232 10.36 19.88 16.32
CA ASP A 232 11.16 20.66 17.26
C ASP A 232 10.48 20.94 18.61
N ALA A 233 9.36 20.26 18.89
CA ALA A 233 8.67 20.39 20.16
C ALA A 233 9.58 19.94 21.31
N GLU A 234 9.58 20.75 22.37
CA GLU A 234 10.24 20.42 23.63
C GLU A 234 9.68 19.13 24.22
N GLN A 235 10.56 18.22 24.63
CA GLN A 235 10.15 16.94 25.21
C GLN A 235 10.01 17.00 26.73
N LEU A 236 10.63 17.99 27.38
CA LEU A 236 10.49 18.23 28.80
C LEU A 236 9.18 18.97 29.15
N ALA A 237 8.56 18.58 30.24
CA ALA A 237 7.45 19.32 30.84
C ALA A 237 7.98 20.52 31.64
N ASN A 238 7.29 21.66 31.55
CA ASN A 238 7.60 22.89 32.29
C ASN A 238 9.09 23.31 32.16
N ALA A 239 9.61 23.21 30.93
CA ALA A 239 10.99 23.51 30.57
C ALA A 239 11.45 24.94 30.88
N GLY A 240 10.53 25.91 30.86
CA GLY A 240 10.79 27.32 31.21
C GLY A 240 10.16 27.75 32.55
N MET A 241 9.88 26.79 33.44
CA MET A 241 9.57 27.01 34.87
C MET A 241 8.38 27.93 35.16
N SER A 242 7.47 28.09 34.21
CA SER A 242 6.30 28.98 34.32
C SER A 242 5.15 28.40 35.13
N ASP A 243 5.18 27.10 35.43
CA ASP A 243 4.19 26.40 36.26
C ASP A 243 4.80 25.84 37.56
N GLY A 244 5.64 26.65 38.21
CA GLY A 244 6.29 26.24 39.46
C GLY A 244 7.27 25.10 39.25
N THR A 245 7.28 24.14 40.19
CA THR A 245 8.09 22.91 40.11
C THR A 245 7.33 21.73 39.47
N THR A 246 6.15 21.96 38.89
CA THR A 246 5.35 20.91 38.25
C THR A 246 6.18 20.21 37.17
N GLY A 247 6.22 18.88 37.22
CA GLY A 247 7.00 18.05 36.28
C GLY A 247 8.47 17.87 36.64
N TRP A 248 8.99 18.57 37.65
CA TRP A 248 10.37 18.45 38.12
C TRP A 248 10.43 17.66 39.43
N GLU A 249 11.39 16.74 39.53
CA GLU A 249 11.62 15.93 40.73
C GLU A 249 13.08 16.02 41.20
N PRO A 250 13.34 16.01 42.51
CA PRO A 250 14.69 15.91 43.02
C PRO A 250 15.29 14.56 42.64
N LEU A 251 16.47 14.58 42.04
CA LEU A 251 17.31 13.40 41.91
C LEU A 251 18.02 13.20 43.24
N ASP A 252 17.75 12.07 43.86
CA ASP A 252 18.32 11.68 45.16
C ASP A 252 18.00 12.72 46.26
N ALA A 253 18.99 13.36 46.87
CA ALA A 253 18.79 14.24 48.02
C ALA A 253 18.99 15.72 47.67
N CYS A 254 17.93 16.38 47.21
CA CYS A 254 17.86 17.85 47.10
C CYS A 254 16.42 18.36 47.27
N THR A 255 16.27 19.67 47.41
CA THR A 255 14.98 20.35 47.38
C THR A 255 14.92 21.28 46.17
N LEU A 256 13.74 21.35 45.55
CA LEU A 256 13.46 22.18 44.39
C LEU A 256 12.44 23.24 44.80
N THR A 257 12.82 24.51 44.73
CA THR A 257 11.94 25.65 45.05
C THR A 257 11.88 26.65 43.91
N LEU A 258 10.69 27.14 43.58
CA LEU A 258 10.53 28.21 42.60
C LEU A 258 11.16 29.51 43.11
N ASP A 259 11.89 30.21 42.25
CA ASP A 259 12.55 31.48 42.53
C ASP A 259 12.33 32.47 41.36
N THR A 260 12.55 33.75 41.63
CA THR A 260 12.51 34.86 40.67
C THR A 260 13.87 35.21 40.06
N ALA A 261 14.97 34.66 40.60
CA ALA A 261 16.29 34.81 40.01
C ALA A 261 16.39 33.94 38.75
N ALA A 262 15.97 34.46 37.60
CA ALA A 262 15.77 33.70 36.35
C ALA A 262 16.69 34.14 35.19
N SER A 263 16.77 33.32 34.14
CA SER A 263 17.60 33.58 32.95
C SER A 263 16.84 34.43 31.92
N GLN A 264 15.83 33.85 31.27
CA GLN A 264 15.05 34.51 30.21
C GLN A 264 13.56 34.66 30.57
N THR A 265 13.02 33.75 31.37
CA THR A 265 11.64 33.78 31.84
C THR A 265 11.55 34.48 33.21
N PRO A 266 10.36 34.70 33.81
CA PRO A 266 10.28 35.34 35.12
C PRO A 266 10.61 34.41 36.30
N TRP A 267 10.84 33.11 36.04
CA TRP A 267 10.98 32.11 37.09
C TRP A 267 12.13 31.16 36.81
N SER A 268 12.79 30.69 37.86
CA SER A 268 13.73 29.57 37.83
C SER A 268 13.44 28.63 38.97
N ILE A 269 14.13 27.50 39.02
CA ILE A 269 14.12 26.62 40.18
C ILE A 269 15.46 26.75 40.89
N PHE A 270 15.42 27.10 42.16
CA PHE A 270 16.55 27.01 43.08
C PHE A 270 16.66 25.59 43.61
N VAL A 271 17.88 25.05 43.54
CA VAL A 271 18.24 23.69 43.91
C VAL A 271 19.14 23.77 45.14
N ASP A 272 18.59 23.40 46.30
CA ASP A 272 19.27 23.46 47.59
C ASP A 272 19.21 22.13 48.35
N GLY A 273 19.82 22.11 49.54
CA GLY A 273 19.82 20.92 50.40
C GLY A 273 20.54 19.71 49.79
N ARG A 274 21.46 19.93 48.84
CA ARG A 274 22.23 18.88 48.16
C ARG A 274 23.21 18.21 49.13
N SER A 275 23.22 16.89 49.14
CA SER A 275 24.11 16.06 49.97
C SER A 275 25.35 15.53 49.23
N GLY A 276 25.34 15.57 47.90
CA GLY A 276 26.41 15.09 47.04
C GLY A 276 26.35 15.65 45.62
N PRO A 277 27.38 15.37 44.80
CA PRO A 277 27.51 15.94 43.45
C PRO A 277 26.45 15.44 42.45
N GLY A 278 25.87 14.25 42.69
CA GLY A 278 24.81 13.69 41.86
C GLY A 278 23.42 14.24 42.13
N ASP A 279 23.20 14.94 43.24
CA ASP A 279 21.89 15.47 43.60
C ASP A 279 21.54 16.65 42.69
N GLY A 280 20.31 16.74 42.20
CA GLY A 280 19.95 17.81 41.27
C GLY A 280 18.52 17.72 40.76
N PRO A 281 18.10 18.65 39.89
CA PRO A 281 16.78 18.59 39.28
C PRO A 281 16.74 17.49 38.22
N SER A 282 15.61 16.79 38.13
CA SER A 282 15.41 15.74 37.14
C SER A 282 13.98 15.63 36.63
N GLN A 283 13.83 14.94 35.50
CA GLN A 283 12.53 14.58 34.94
C GLN A 283 12.60 13.19 34.29
N VAL A 284 11.53 12.40 34.45
CA VAL A 284 11.37 11.12 33.76
C VAL A 284 11.05 11.38 32.28
N VAL A 285 11.89 10.83 31.40
CA VAL A 285 11.80 11.00 29.94
C VAL A 285 11.70 9.68 29.20
N THR A 286 11.35 8.58 29.90
CA THR A 286 11.30 7.21 29.38
C THR A 286 10.61 7.14 28.01
N GLU A 287 9.41 7.69 27.85
CA GLU A 287 8.63 7.61 26.59
C GLU A 287 9.15 8.53 25.46
N LYS A 288 10.08 9.43 25.77
CA LYS A 288 10.56 10.47 24.85
C LYS A 288 11.75 10.01 24.01
N LEU A 289 12.49 9.00 24.47
CA LEU A 289 13.76 8.59 23.87
C LEU A 289 13.60 7.46 22.85
N GLN A 290 14.56 7.42 21.92
CA GLN A 290 14.80 6.36 20.94
C GLN A 290 16.29 5.98 20.98
N SER A 291 16.58 4.68 20.92
CA SER A 291 17.96 4.17 20.94
C SER A 291 18.69 4.58 19.66
N GLY A 292 19.88 5.16 19.80
CA GLY A 292 20.70 5.63 18.68
C GLY A 292 20.28 6.98 18.08
N ALA A 293 19.13 7.54 18.48
CA ALA A 293 18.78 8.91 18.13
C ALA A 293 19.63 9.90 18.95
N THR A 294 19.97 11.04 18.35
CA THR A 294 20.75 12.08 19.04
C THR A 294 19.81 13.17 19.54
N PHE A 295 19.97 13.58 20.80
CA PHE A 295 19.17 14.61 21.43
C PHE A 295 20.04 15.81 21.78
N ALA A 296 19.59 17.01 21.42
CA ALA A 296 20.13 18.26 21.92
C ALA A 296 19.56 18.51 23.33
N VAL A 297 20.44 18.82 24.27
CA VAL A 297 20.07 19.13 25.65
C VAL A 297 20.63 20.47 26.08
N THR A 298 19.82 21.24 26.83
CA THR A 298 20.17 22.58 27.32
C THR A 298 19.62 22.79 28.72
N ALA A 299 20.25 23.69 29.48
CA ALA A 299 19.72 24.29 30.70
C ALA A 299 20.55 25.55 31.01
N ASP A 300 19.90 26.65 31.35
CA ASP A 300 20.58 27.81 31.90
C ASP A 300 20.76 27.62 33.40
N ALA A 301 21.96 27.85 33.92
CA ALA A 301 22.25 27.69 35.33
C ALA A 301 23.15 28.79 35.89
N LYS A 302 23.01 29.07 37.20
CA LYS A 302 23.82 30.02 37.95
C LYS A 302 24.15 29.45 39.32
N ALA A 303 25.41 29.47 39.74
CA ALA A 303 25.78 29.01 41.07
C ALA A 303 25.23 29.93 42.17
N ALA A 304 24.85 29.38 43.32
CA ALA A 304 24.44 30.17 44.48
C ALA A 304 25.61 30.99 45.06
N SER A 305 26.82 30.42 45.01
CA SER A 305 28.05 31.07 45.43
C SER A 305 29.25 30.50 44.68
N GLY A 306 30.28 31.33 44.46
CA GLY A 306 31.51 30.92 43.79
C GLY A 306 31.25 30.44 42.37
N SER A 307 31.75 29.25 42.05
CA SER A 307 31.52 28.58 40.77
C SER A 307 31.25 27.09 40.95
N LEU A 308 30.52 26.52 39.99
CA LEU A 308 30.21 25.10 39.90
C LEU A 308 30.46 24.60 38.48
N ASN A 309 30.98 23.38 38.34
CA ASN A 309 31.01 22.68 37.06
C ASN A 309 29.78 21.80 36.97
N LEU A 310 28.87 22.14 36.06
CA LEU A 310 27.61 21.43 35.84
C LEU A 310 27.62 20.71 34.48
N ARG A 311 26.85 19.63 34.37
CA ARG A 311 26.55 18.98 33.09
C ARG A 311 25.14 18.40 33.09
N ILE A 312 24.63 18.11 31.90
CA ILE A 312 23.36 17.41 31.73
C ILE A 312 23.64 15.94 31.45
N SER A 313 22.86 15.07 32.08
CA SER A 313 22.99 13.63 31.98
C SER A 313 21.64 12.96 31.70
N LEU A 314 21.69 11.87 30.93
CA LEU A 314 20.59 10.94 30.70
C LEU A 314 20.98 9.58 31.30
N ARG A 315 20.28 9.15 32.34
CA ARG A 315 20.40 7.80 32.90
C ARG A 315 19.29 6.94 32.33
N VAL A 316 19.65 5.87 31.63
CA VAL A 316 18.72 4.90 31.04
C VAL A 316 18.87 3.54 31.71
N VAL A 317 17.77 2.83 31.86
CA VAL A 317 17.71 1.45 32.34
C VAL A 317 16.97 0.63 31.29
N SER A 318 17.63 -0.41 30.79
CA SER A 318 17.07 -1.30 29.76
C SER A 318 17.21 -2.76 30.17
N THR A 319 16.36 -3.63 29.63
CA THR A 319 16.40 -5.08 29.91
C THR A 319 17.68 -5.73 29.36
N GLY A 320 18.23 -5.22 28.25
CA GLY A 320 19.40 -5.80 27.60
C GLY A 320 20.74 -5.22 28.06
N SER A 321 20.83 -3.90 28.25
CA SER A 321 22.11 -3.23 28.60
C SER A 321 22.23 -2.83 30.07
N GLY A 322 21.18 -3.03 30.88
CA GLY A 322 21.17 -2.58 32.28
C GLY A 322 21.14 -1.05 32.39
N THR A 323 21.75 -0.52 33.46
CA THR A 323 21.84 0.92 33.72
C THR A 323 23.03 1.54 33.01
N GLN A 324 22.79 2.59 32.23
CA GLN A 324 23.81 3.39 31.56
C GLN A 324 23.56 4.88 31.79
N THR A 325 24.62 5.68 31.85
CA THR A 325 24.52 7.14 31.93
C THR A 325 25.30 7.76 30.78
N PHE A 326 24.66 8.67 30.07
CA PHE A 326 25.25 9.46 28.99
C PHE A 326 25.23 10.93 29.41
N SER A 327 26.32 11.67 29.20
CA SER A 327 26.46 13.02 29.74
C SER A 327 27.09 13.97 28.73
N THR A 328 26.74 15.26 28.84
CA THR A 328 27.45 16.33 28.16
C THR A 328 28.82 16.58 28.80
N THR A 329 29.61 17.46 28.18
CA THR A 329 30.83 18.00 28.80
C THR A 329 30.46 18.91 29.98
N TRP A 330 31.37 18.99 30.96
CA TRP A 330 31.28 19.95 32.06
C TRP A 330 31.33 21.39 31.57
N THR A 331 30.48 22.23 32.15
CA THR A 331 30.41 23.66 31.91
C THR A 331 30.50 24.40 33.25
N THR A 332 31.45 25.33 33.36
CA THR A 332 31.57 26.16 34.55
C THR A 332 30.51 27.24 34.55
N VAL A 333 29.71 27.31 35.61
CA VAL A 333 28.76 28.39 35.89
C VAL A 333 29.22 29.14 37.14
N ASP A 334 29.09 30.46 37.15
CA ASP A 334 29.45 31.29 38.30
C ASP A 334 28.20 31.85 38.99
N SER A 335 28.40 32.62 40.07
CA SER A 335 27.31 33.23 40.82
C SER A 335 26.86 34.60 40.30
N ALA A 336 27.53 35.15 39.28
CA ALA A 336 27.26 36.49 38.78
C ALA A 336 26.12 36.49 37.76
N VAL A 337 26.16 35.55 36.80
CA VAL A 337 25.20 35.49 35.68
C VAL A 337 24.81 34.06 35.35
N PHE A 338 23.61 33.88 34.78
CA PHE A 338 23.23 32.61 34.18
C PHE A 338 24.14 32.29 32.99
N ALA A 339 24.54 31.02 32.89
CA ALA A 339 25.28 30.48 31.77
C ALA A 339 24.61 29.19 31.28
N THR A 340 24.61 28.98 29.97
CA THR A 340 23.99 27.82 29.34
C THR A 340 24.89 26.60 29.44
N VAL A 341 24.38 25.55 30.08
CA VAL A 341 24.91 24.19 30.03
C VAL A 341 24.23 23.48 28.85
N ALA A 342 25.01 23.04 27.86
CA ALA A 342 24.44 22.43 26.67
C ALA A 342 25.32 21.33 26.08
N GLY A 343 24.71 20.48 25.25
CA GLY A 343 25.42 19.50 24.47
C GLY A 343 24.47 18.61 23.66
N SER A 344 25.01 17.50 23.16
CA SER A 344 24.23 16.46 22.50
C SER A 344 24.50 15.12 23.15
N ILE A 345 23.46 14.30 23.28
CA ILE A 345 23.53 12.97 23.87
C ILE A 345 22.89 11.97 22.91
N THR A 346 23.60 10.89 22.61
CA THR A 346 23.10 9.78 21.77
C THR A 346 22.99 8.53 22.65
N PRO A 347 21.88 8.34 23.37
CA PRO A 347 21.72 7.15 24.20
C PRO A 347 21.59 5.90 23.33
N THR A 348 22.26 4.83 23.72
CA THR A 348 22.16 3.52 23.05
C THR A 348 21.85 2.43 24.06
N TRP A 349 20.97 1.51 23.69
CA TRP A 349 20.64 0.32 24.49
C TRP A 349 20.17 -0.83 23.61
N THR A 350 20.17 -2.02 24.19
CA THR A 350 19.55 -3.24 23.67
C THR A 350 18.37 -3.67 24.56
N GLY A 351 17.42 -4.39 23.98
CA GLY A 351 16.18 -4.78 24.65
C GLY A 351 15.22 -3.60 24.86
N SER A 352 14.26 -3.77 25.77
CA SER A 352 13.24 -2.79 26.11
C SER A 352 13.74 -1.74 27.10
N LEU A 353 13.40 -0.47 26.86
CA LEU A 353 13.67 0.62 27.78
C LEU A 353 12.68 0.56 28.96
N VAL A 354 13.20 0.48 30.17
CA VAL A 354 12.42 0.41 31.43
C VAL A 354 12.25 1.79 32.03
N GLU A 355 13.32 2.58 32.08
CA GLU A 355 13.34 3.91 32.67
C GLU A 355 14.36 4.79 31.97
N ALA A 356 14.06 6.08 31.80
CA ALA A 356 15.04 7.09 31.50
C ALA A 356 14.79 8.37 32.30
N LYS A 357 15.86 8.94 32.86
CA LYS A 357 15.83 10.24 33.57
C LYS A 357 16.82 11.21 32.96
N TRP A 358 16.34 12.41 32.69
CA TRP A 358 17.15 13.60 32.40
C TRP A 358 17.44 14.32 33.70
N PHE A 359 18.68 14.76 33.92
CA PHE A 359 19.05 15.48 35.14
C PHE A 359 20.29 16.37 34.96
N VAL A 360 20.44 17.34 35.86
CA VAL A 360 21.66 18.17 35.99
C VAL A 360 22.44 17.73 37.22
N GLU A 361 23.75 17.51 37.06
CA GLU A 361 24.65 17.13 38.14
C GLU A 361 25.89 18.03 38.15
N SER A 362 26.64 18.00 39.26
CA SER A 362 27.90 18.70 39.41
C SER A 362 29.09 17.75 39.47
N GLU A 363 30.29 18.24 39.17
CA GLU A 363 31.49 17.39 39.08
C GLU A 363 31.93 16.82 40.43
N SER A 364 31.91 17.64 41.49
CA SER A 364 32.42 17.24 42.81
C SER A 364 31.83 18.01 44.00
N SER A 365 31.09 19.09 43.75
CA SER A 365 30.57 20.00 44.77
C SER A 365 29.07 19.80 45.01
N SER A 366 28.63 19.78 46.27
CA SER A 366 27.20 19.85 46.63
C SER A 366 26.68 21.29 46.71
N GLY A 367 27.37 22.26 46.09
CA GLY A 367 26.94 23.66 46.08
C GLY A 367 25.59 23.84 45.39
N GLU A 368 24.83 24.81 45.90
CA GLU A 368 23.48 25.12 45.45
C GLU A 368 23.52 25.95 44.16
N PHE A 369 22.45 25.90 43.37
CA PHE A 369 22.37 26.63 42.09
C PHE A 369 20.92 26.89 41.68
N TRP A 370 20.73 27.89 40.83
CA TRP A 370 19.49 28.08 40.09
C TRP A 370 19.60 27.41 38.73
N PHE A 371 18.50 26.85 38.23
CA PHE A 371 18.39 26.39 36.85
C PHE A 371 17.07 26.84 36.20
N ASP A 372 17.11 27.10 34.90
CA ASP A 372 16.01 27.61 34.08
C ASP A 372 16.20 27.15 32.62
N ASP A 373 15.21 27.38 31.76
CA ASP A 373 15.28 27.17 30.30
C ASP A 373 15.88 25.80 29.90
N ALA A 374 15.40 24.74 30.56
CA ALA A 374 15.83 23.38 30.29
C ALA A 374 15.28 22.89 28.95
N GLY A 375 16.02 22.01 28.28
CA GLY A 375 15.62 21.47 26.98
C GLY A 375 16.09 20.05 26.74
N LEU A 376 15.22 19.28 26.09
CA LEU A 376 15.47 17.98 25.48
C LEU A 376 14.74 17.96 24.14
N LYS A 377 15.49 18.05 23.04
CA LYS A 377 14.94 18.03 21.69
C LYS A 377 15.69 17.01 20.83
N ASP A 378 15.03 16.46 19.84
CA ASP A 378 15.72 15.68 18.81
C ASP A 378 16.73 16.61 18.10
N ALA A 379 17.99 16.21 18.03
CA ALA A 379 19.05 17.01 17.41
C ALA A 379 18.89 17.12 15.90
N GLU A 380 18.14 16.21 15.27
CA GLU A 380 17.75 16.26 13.87
C GLU A 380 16.50 17.12 13.64
N ALA A 381 15.85 17.59 14.72
CA ALA A 381 14.60 18.33 14.62
C ALA A 381 14.73 19.60 13.78
N GLN A 382 13.76 19.79 12.89
CA GLN A 382 13.68 20.96 12.04
C GLN A 382 12.43 21.77 12.40
N ALA A 383 12.65 23.06 12.67
CA ALA A 383 11.60 23.96 13.10
C ALA A 383 10.44 24.04 12.08
N GLY A 384 9.21 23.96 12.57
CA GLY A 384 7.99 24.08 11.76
C GLY A 384 7.58 22.83 10.98
N PHE A 385 8.29 21.70 11.13
CA PHE A 385 7.84 20.42 10.59
C PHE A 385 6.74 19.80 11.43
N LEU A 386 5.71 19.29 10.76
CA LEU A 386 4.77 18.33 11.34
C LEU A 386 5.46 16.96 11.42
N ALA A 387 5.25 16.22 12.52
CA ALA A 387 5.92 14.94 12.76
C ALA A 387 4.93 13.78 12.96
N ILE A 388 5.14 12.70 12.21
CA ILE A 388 4.58 11.36 12.48
C ILE A 388 5.76 10.45 12.76
N HIS A 389 6.25 10.51 14.01
CA HIS A 389 7.43 9.77 14.45
C HIS A 389 7.09 8.81 15.55
N ARG A 390 7.56 7.56 15.43
CA ARG A 390 7.34 6.52 16.46
C ARG A 390 5.86 6.39 16.78
N LYS A 391 5.05 6.17 15.75
CA LYS A 391 3.60 6.00 15.86
C LYS A 391 3.13 4.70 15.21
N VAL A 392 2.05 4.16 15.79
CA VAL A 392 1.19 3.19 15.14
C VAL A 392 -0.09 3.90 14.71
N LEU A 393 -0.43 3.83 13.43
CA LEU A 393 -1.70 4.34 12.88
C LEU A 393 -2.41 3.20 12.16
N SER A 394 -3.66 2.91 12.51
CA SER A 394 -4.43 1.79 11.99
C SER A 394 -5.94 2.04 12.02
N PRO A 395 -6.80 1.12 11.52
CA PRO A 395 -8.25 1.24 11.69
C PRO A 395 -8.72 1.17 13.15
N ALA A 396 -7.89 0.62 14.04
CA ALA A 396 -8.19 0.47 15.46
C ALA A 396 -7.45 1.49 16.35
N CYS A 397 -6.42 2.16 15.82
CA CYS A 397 -5.57 3.06 16.57
C CYS A 397 -5.27 4.33 15.77
N ASN A 398 -5.73 5.49 16.24
CA ASN A 398 -5.30 6.79 15.74
C ASN A 398 -4.67 7.59 16.90
N PRO A 399 -3.35 7.84 16.88
CA PRO A 399 -2.68 8.55 17.97
C PRO A 399 -2.82 10.07 17.86
N PHE A 400 -3.58 10.57 16.89
CA PHE A 400 -3.75 11.99 16.61
C PHE A 400 -5.20 12.45 16.83
N GLY A 401 -5.35 13.73 17.15
CA GLY A 401 -6.63 14.38 17.40
C GLY A 401 -7.36 13.74 18.58
N ALA A 402 -8.69 13.69 18.51
CA ALA A 402 -9.53 13.02 19.51
C ALA A 402 -9.51 11.47 19.41
N GLY A 403 -8.55 10.89 18.67
CA GLY A 403 -8.45 9.44 18.46
C GLY A 403 -9.51 8.88 17.51
N THR A 404 -10.13 9.72 16.68
CA THR A 404 -11.16 9.29 15.72
C THR A 404 -10.56 8.32 14.70
N THR A 405 -11.06 7.09 14.68
CA THR A 405 -10.58 6.05 13.76
C THR A 405 -11.38 6.00 12.46
N ASN A 406 -10.84 5.29 11.47
CA ASN A 406 -11.53 4.98 10.22
C ASN A 406 -11.52 3.46 10.01
N THR A 407 -12.68 2.81 9.86
CA THR A 407 -12.76 1.34 9.70
C THR A 407 -12.07 0.84 8.44
N ARG A 408 -11.90 1.70 7.44
CA ARG A 408 -11.14 1.44 6.22
C ARG A 408 -9.70 1.95 6.32
N GLY A 409 -9.25 2.49 7.45
CA GLY A 409 -7.88 2.97 7.66
C GLY A 409 -7.46 4.13 6.74
N ILE A 410 -8.40 4.95 6.24
CA ILE A 410 -8.08 6.09 5.39
C ILE A 410 -7.98 7.36 6.25
N TYR A 411 -6.80 7.98 6.28
CA TYR A 411 -6.53 9.19 7.06
C TYR A 411 -6.03 10.33 6.17
N VAL A 412 -6.62 11.51 6.32
CA VAL A 412 -6.39 12.67 5.45
C VAL A 412 -5.76 13.80 6.24
N ILE A 413 -4.57 14.23 5.81
CA ILE A 413 -3.84 15.32 6.47
C ILE A 413 -3.68 16.47 5.47
N ASP A 414 -4.35 17.59 5.74
CA ASP A 414 -4.00 18.87 5.14
C ASP A 414 -2.93 19.56 5.98
N CYS A 415 -1.69 19.54 5.47
CA CYS A 415 -0.53 20.06 6.17
C CYS A 415 -0.44 21.60 6.16
N SER A 416 -1.36 22.32 5.52
CA SER A 416 -1.43 23.79 5.56
C SER A 416 -0.11 24.49 5.19
N LYS A 417 0.58 23.96 4.17
CA LYS A 417 1.90 24.36 3.66
C LYS A 417 3.08 24.13 4.59
N LYS A 418 2.87 23.50 5.75
CA LYS A 418 3.98 23.07 6.60
C LYS A 418 4.66 21.83 6.00
N PRO A 419 5.98 21.68 6.15
CA PRO A 419 6.65 20.44 5.83
C PRO A 419 6.22 19.33 6.79
N ILE A 420 6.20 18.08 6.32
CA ILE A 420 5.88 16.90 7.13
C ILE A 420 7.01 15.87 7.07
N SER A 421 7.33 15.32 8.23
CA SER A 421 8.33 14.29 8.44
C SER A 421 7.65 13.05 9.00
N ILE A 422 7.75 11.92 8.29
CA ILE A 422 7.21 10.62 8.72
C ILE A 422 8.38 9.66 8.90
N LYS A 423 8.56 9.13 10.11
CA LYS A 423 9.76 8.38 10.50
C LYS A 423 9.44 7.27 11.48
N ASP A 424 10.17 6.16 11.41
CA ASP A 424 10.23 5.12 12.44
C ASP A 424 8.84 4.71 12.95
N SER A 425 7.91 4.49 12.01
CA SER A 425 6.48 4.31 12.30
C SER A 425 5.90 3.10 11.57
N ARG A 426 4.85 2.54 12.17
CA ARG A 426 4.02 1.52 11.54
C ARG A 426 2.66 2.07 11.16
N ILE A 427 2.29 1.95 9.89
CA ILE A 427 1.01 2.43 9.38
C ILE A 427 0.27 1.26 8.71
N VAL A 428 -0.93 0.98 9.19
CA VAL A 428 -1.87 0.00 8.61
C VAL A 428 -3.03 0.79 8.02
N GLY A 429 -2.92 1.22 6.78
CA GLY A 429 -3.91 2.08 6.15
C GLY A 429 -3.37 2.99 5.06
N THR A 430 -4.26 3.84 4.56
CA THR A 430 -3.98 4.86 3.56
C THR A 430 -3.73 6.20 4.24
N LEU A 431 -2.57 6.81 3.99
CA LEU A 431 -2.35 8.22 4.30
C LEU A 431 -2.52 9.09 3.06
N VAL A 432 -3.37 10.10 3.16
CA VAL A 432 -3.58 11.10 2.12
C VAL A 432 -2.92 12.39 2.56
N LEU A 433 -1.81 12.76 1.91
CA LEU A 433 -1.06 13.97 2.23
C LEU A 433 -1.44 15.08 1.26
N LEU A 434 -1.92 16.18 1.83
CA LEU A 434 -2.40 17.34 1.09
C LEU A 434 -1.66 18.60 1.53
N ASN A 435 -1.44 19.49 0.57
CA ASN A 435 -1.04 20.88 0.83
C ASN A 435 0.24 21.04 1.66
N TYR A 436 1.10 20.04 1.76
CA TYR A 436 2.38 20.12 2.46
C TYR A 436 3.44 20.87 1.64
N ASP A 437 4.54 21.23 2.30
CA ASP A 437 5.74 21.76 1.64
C ASP A 437 6.46 20.65 0.87
N ALA A 438 6.32 20.68 -0.45
CA ALA A 438 6.88 19.69 -1.36
C ALA A 438 8.42 19.76 -1.50
N THR A 439 9.07 20.79 -0.95
CA THR A 439 10.53 20.92 -0.98
C THR A 439 11.16 20.03 0.09
N ASN A 440 10.61 20.11 1.30
CA ASN A 440 11.24 19.60 2.51
C ASN A 440 10.53 18.38 3.11
N SER A 441 9.30 18.06 2.69
CA SER A 441 8.58 16.90 3.24
C SER A 441 9.20 15.58 2.81
N LEU A 442 9.34 14.65 3.76
CA LEU A 442 9.98 13.37 3.53
C LEU A 442 9.40 12.23 4.39
N ILE A 443 9.53 11.01 3.88
CA ILE A 443 9.37 9.76 4.62
C ILE A 443 10.77 9.16 4.79
N HIS A 444 11.18 8.84 6.02
CA HIS A 444 12.56 8.41 6.29
C HIS A 444 12.67 7.45 7.47
N GLY A 445 13.88 6.95 7.73
CA GLY A 445 14.11 5.96 8.78
C GLY A 445 13.48 4.61 8.44
N SER A 446 13.14 3.83 9.46
CA SER A 446 12.58 2.48 9.28
C SER A 446 11.05 2.55 9.20
N MET A 447 10.44 2.02 8.14
CA MET A 447 8.99 2.19 7.91
C MET A 447 8.33 0.84 7.67
N SER A 448 7.30 0.52 8.44
CA SER A 448 6.43 -0.63 8.16
C SER A 448 5.07 -0.12 7.73
N TRP A 449 4.71 -0.31 6.46
CA TRP A 449 3.48 0.27 5.93
C TRP A 449 2.74 -0.73 5.07
N GLN A 450 1.51 -1.06 5.46
CA GLN A 450 0.61 -1.96 4.73
C GLN A 450 -0.78 -1.34 4.58
N PRO A 451 -1.58 -1.72 3.58
CA PRO A 451 -2.97 -1.28 3.49
C PRO A 451 -3.78 -1.87 4.65
N ALA A 452 -4.84 -1.15 5.06
CA ALA A 452 -5.83 -1.71 5.97
C ALA A 452 -6.74 -2.71 5.24
N VAL A 453 -6.99 -2.48 3.95
CA VAL A 453 -7.84 -3.32 3.11
C VAL A 453 -7.08 -3.72 1.85
N ALA A 454 -6.79 -5.02 1.73
CA ALA A 454 -6.26 -5.66 0.52
C ALA A 454 -7.07 -6.92 0.19
N SER A 455 -7.71 -6.95 -0.97
CA SER A 455 -8.57 -8.07 -1.37
C SER A 455 -8.62 -8.23 -2.88
N ALA A 456 -8.56 -9.48 -3.34
CA ALA A 456 -8.79 -9.82 -4.75
C ALA A 456 -10.29 -9.79 -5.13
N ASP A 457 -11.18 -9.63 -4.14
CA ASP A 457 -12.62 -9.49 -4.37
C ASP A 457 -12.94 -8.08 -4.91
N PRO A 458 -13.46 -7.94 -6.14
CA PRO A 458 -13.81 -6.65 -6.73
C PRO A 458 -14.90 -5.89 -5.97
N ALA A 459 -15.71 -6.56 -5.13
CA ALA A 459 -16.68 -5.90 -4.26
C ALA A 459 -16.03 -5.15 -3.09
N VAL A 460 -14.78 -5.47 -2.76
CA VAL A 460 -14.02 -4.82 -1.70
C VAL A 460 -13.09 -3.79 -2.33
N ALA A 461 -13.35 -2.52 -2.09
CA ALA A 461 -12.50 -1.45 -2.61
C ALA A 461 -11.11 -1.48 -1.94
N ASN A 462 -10.14 -2.04 -2.68
CA ASN A 462 -8.72 -2.14 -2.33
C ASN A 462 -8.10 -0.75 -2.11
N GLN A 463 -6.95 -0.68 -1.45
CA GLN A 463 -6.39 0.59 -0.99
C GLN A 463 -4.91 0.79 -1.29
N PRO A 464 -4.49 2.02 -1.60
CA PRO A 464 -3.10 2.42 -1.54
C PRO A 464 -2.65 2.60 -0.10
N ILE A 465 -1.34 2.54 0.13
CA ILE A 465 -0.75 2.93 1.40
C ILE A 465 -0.55 4.44 1.47
N LEU A 466 -0.25 5.08 0.33
CA LEU A 466 0.05 6.51 0.26
C LEU A 466 -0.59 7.17 -0.97
N VAL A 467 -1.24 8.31 -0.73
CA VAL A 467 -1.72 9.24 -1.76
C VAL A 467 -1.15 10.62 -1.44
N ALA A 468 -0.07 11.01 -2.11
CA ALA A 468 0.58 12.30 -1.91
C ALA A 468 0.25 13.24 -3.07
N ASN A 469 -0.34 14.41 -2.80
CA ASN A 469 -0.86 15.27 -3.87
C ASN A 469 0.18 16.18 -4.55
N LYS A 470 1.46 16.11 -4.15
CA LYS A 470 2.59 16.90 -4.66
C LYS A 470 3.86 16.04 -4.67
N LYS A 471 5.03 16.64 -4.97
CA LYS A 471 6.34 15.98 -4.81
C LYS A 471 6.52 15.49 -3.37
N LEU A 472 7.09 14.31 -3.17
CA LEU A 472 7.44 13.77 -1.85
C LEU A 472 8.73 12.94 -1.96
N ASN A 473 9.62 13.07 -0.98
CA ASN A 473 10.91 12.36 -0.96
C ASN A 473 10.89 11.18 0.02
N PHE A 474 11.73 10.19 -0.25
CA PHE A 474 11.94 9.00 0.58
C PHE A 474 13.43 8.89 0.92
N ASP A 475 13.74 8.66 2.19
CA ASP A 475 15.10 8.41 2.69
C ASP A 475 15.07 7.30 3.74
N THR A 476 14.62 6.11 3.33
CA THR A 476 14.32 5.02 4.24
C THR A 476 15.49 4.07 4.48
N SER A 477 15.47 3.39 5.62
CA SER A 477 16.53 2.50 6.10
C SER A 477 16.27 1.04 5.77
N THR A 478 17.35 0.27 5.60
CA THR A 478 17.32 -1.19 5.48
C THR A 478 17.15 -1.90 6.84
N ALA A 479 17.31 -1.16 7.94
CA ALA A 479 17.09 -1.67 9.28
C ALA A 479 15.60 -1.90 9.53
N ASP A 480 15.29 -3.01 10.20
CA ASP A 480 13.92 -3.32 10.59
C ASP A 480 13.48 -2.47 11.80
N LEU A 481 12.18 -2.26 11.92
CA LEU A 481 11.57 -1.44 12.95
C LEU A 481 11.45 -2.27 14.24
N SER A 482 12.33 -2.02 15.21
CA SER A 482 12.36 -2.72 16.50
C SER A 482 11.66 -1.93 17.59
N GLU A 483 10.68 -2.54 18.25
CA GLU A 483 9.90 -1.94 19.33
C GLU A 483 10.77 -1.43 20.48
N GLY A 484 11.77 -2.21 20.90
CA GLY A 484 12.67 -1.87 21.99
C GLY A 484 13.58 -0.68 21.67
N LEU A 485 13.97 -0.53 20.40
CA LEU A 485 14.81 0.58 19.93
C LEU A 485 14.00 1.87 19.73
N VAL A 486 12.80 1.79 19.11
CA VAL A 486 11.92 2.95 18.95
C VAL A 486 11.09 3.26 20.20
N ASN A 487 11.14 2.36 21.19
CA ASN A 487 10.42 2.43 22.46
C ASN A 487 8.89 2.55 22.28
N LEU A 488 8.34 1.75 21.38
CA LEU A 488 6.93 1.76 21.00
C LEU A 488 6.47 0.34 20.70
N ASN A 489 5.31 -0.05 21.24
CA ASN A 489 4.64 -1.28 20.80
C ASN A 489 4.04 -1.04 19.38
N LEU A 490 4.52 -1.81 18.42
CA LEU A 490 4.17 -1.80 17.00
C LEU A 490 3.03 -2.77 16.68
N ASN A 491 2.71 -3.74 17.53
CA ASN A 491 1.67 -4.73 17.32
C ASN A 491 0.51 -4.65 18.36
N PRO A 492 0.03 -3.47 18.77
CA PRO A 492 -0.85 -3.37 19.93
C PRO A 492 -2.20 -4.04 19.66
N ILE A 493 -2.96 -4.33 20.72
CA ILE A 493 -4.31 -4.88 20.62
C ILE A 493 -5.15 -4.11 19.58
N GLY A 494 -5.71 -4.84 18.61
CA GLY A 494 -6.49 -4.28 17.50
C GLY A 494 -5.66 -3.96 16.25
N THR A 495 -4.33 -3.99 16.33
CA THR A 495 -3.41 -3.79 15.20
C THR A 495 -2.34 -4.89 15.15
N PRO A 496 -2.72 -6.17 14.99
CA PRO A 496 -1.76 -7.26 14.98
C PRO A 496 -0.75 -7.18 13.82
N TYR A 497 0.42 -7.77 13.99
CA TYR A 497 1.37 -8.08 12.92
C TYR A 497 1.49 -9.60 12.76
N GLY A 498 1.29 -10.14 11.56
CA GLY A 498 1.41 -11.59 11.32
C GLY A 498 0.45 -12.48 12.15
N SER A 499 -0.63 -11.93 12.69
CA SER A 499 -1.58 -12.52 13.67
C SER A 499 -1.18 -12.43 15.15
N VAL A 500 -0.04 -11.81 15.45
CA VAL A 500 0.42 -11.56 16.82
C VAL A 500 0.04 -10.14 17.23
N GLN A 501 -0.45 -9.99 18.47
CA GLN A 501 -0.62 -8.70 19.13
C GLN A 501 -0.38 -8.88 20.62
N ASP A 502 0.20 -7.89 21.27
CA ASP A 502 0.48 -7.92 22.69
C ASP A 502 0.55 -6.50 23.28
N SER A 503 1.25 -6.36 24.40
CA SER A 503 1.44 -5.12 25.14
C SER A 503 2.91 -4.84 25.49
N ASP A 504 3.84 -5.69 25.06
CA ASP A 504 5.27 -5.50 25.35
C ASP A 504 5.95 -4.67 24.26
N LYS A 505 7.28 -4.55 24.31
CA LYS A 505 8.07 -3.75 23.36
C LYS A 505 9.27 -4.53 22.84
N ASP A 506 9.10 -5.84 22.63
CA ASP A 506 10.21 -6.74 22.30
C ASP A 506 10.18 -7.23 20.83
N ASP A 507 9.17 -6.83 20.05
CA ASP A 507 9.06 -7.28 18.66
C ASP A 507 9.93 -6.50 17.67
N VAL A 508 10.13 -7.13 16.51
CA VAL A 508 10.75 -6.53 15.34
C VAL A 508 9.84 -6.73 14.13
N VAL A 509 9.50 -5.63 13.47
CA VAL A 509 8.68 -5.61 12.25
C VAL A 509 9.56 -5.16 11.07
N PRO A 510 9.50 -5.83 9.91
CA PRO A 510 10.29 -5.45 8.75
C PRO A 510 10.05 -4.00 8.30
N SER A 511 11.13 -3.31 7.92
CA SER A 511 11.02 -2.05 7.17
C SER A 511 10.64 -2.37 5.73
N LEU A 512 9.36 -2.21 5.41
CA LEU A 512 8.73 -2.62 4.16
C LEU A 512 7.53 -1.72 3.84
N PHE A 513 7.47 -1.22 2.61
CA PHE A 513 6.26 -0.70 2.00
C PHE A 513 5.53 -1.83 1.28
N ASP A 514 4.49 -2.36 1.88
CA ASP A 514 3.59 -3.35 1.30
C ASP A 514 2.35 -2.62 0.74
N GLY A 515 2.32 -2.37 -0.56
CA GLY A 515 1.13 -1.92 -1.27
C GLY A 515 1.36 -0.85 -2.34
N LEU A 516 0.32 -0.08 -2.65
CA LEU A 516 0.37 0.94 -3.71
C LEU A 516 0.77 2.31 -3.18
N ILE A 517 1.86 2.86 -3.72
CA ILE A 517 2.35 4.23 -3.47
C ILE A 517 1.97 5.10 -4.66
N TYR A 518 1.25 6.21 -4.42
CA TYR A 518 0.97 7.21 -5.43
C TYR A 518 1.46 8.61 -5.03
N VAL A 519 2.20 9.26 -5.93
CA VAL A 519 2.70 10.63 -5.77
C VAL A 519 2.35 11.45 -7.01
N ASN A 520 1.51 12.48 -6.82
CA ASN A 520 1.17 13.46 -7.84
C ASN A 520 2.24 14.56 -7.94
N GLY A 521 3.46 14.18 -8.30
CA GLY A 521 4.60 15.08 -8.39
C GLY A 521 5.89 14.32 -8.66
N ASN A 522 7.03 14.99 -8.49
CA ASN A 522 8.34 14.33 -8.57
C ASN A 522 8.62 13.55 -7.28
N THR A 523 9.52 12.58 -7.33
CA THR A 523 9.97 11.86 -6.14
C THR A 523 11.48 11.66 -6.21
N THR A 524 12.16 11.93 -5.11
CA THR A 524 13.54 11.52 -4.91
C THR A 524 13.57 10.42 -3.86
N VAL A 525 14.28 9.33 -4.15
CA VAL A 525 14.52 8.21 -3.24
C VAL A 525 16.02 8.13 -2.98
N THR A 526 16.40 8.26 -1.71
CA THR A 526 17.75 8.03 -1.18
C THR A 526 17.69 6.89 -0.15
N GLY A 527 18.86 6.42 0.30
CA GLY A 527 18.94 5.35 1.28
C GLY A 527 18.52 4.01 0.68
N SER A 528 17.36 3.49 1.07
CA SER A 528 16.83 2.22 0.58
C SER A 528 15.33 2.27 0.33
N LEU A 529 14.82 1.48 -0.62
CA LEU A 529 13.40 1.28 -0.84
C LEU A 529 13.10 -0.21 -0.94
N ARG A 530 12.42 -0.75 0.07
CA ARG A 530 11.84 -2.10 0.04
C ARG A 530 10.35 -2.00 -0.23
N LEU A 531 9.93 -2.41 -1.42
CA LEU A 531 8.57 -2.33 -1.90
C LEU A 531 8.05 -3.75 -2.23
N GLN A 532 6.91 -4.12 -1.66
CA GLN A 532 6.07 -5.21 -2.11
C GLN A 532 4.76 -4.60 -2.60
N GLY A 533 4.60 -4.40 -3.90
CA GLY A 533 3.46 -3.66 -4.43
C GLY A 533 3.78 -2.92 -5.70
N VAL A 534 3.31 -1.67 -5.79
CA VAL A 534 3.46 -0.83 -6.99
C VAL A 534 3.69 0.62 -6.59
N MET A 535 4.61 1.30 -7.27
CA MET A 535 4.86 2.73 -7.11
C MET A 535 4.53 3.49 -8.40
N VAL A 536 3.60 4.44 -8.32
CA VAL A 536 3.11 5.26 -9.44
C VAL A 536 3.39 6.74 -9.18
N ILE A 537 4.19 7.35 -10.03
CA ILE A 537 4.64 8.74 -9.88
C ILE A 537 4.24 9.55 -11.12
N ASP A 538 3.49 10.63 -10.95
CA ASP A 538 3.06 11.51 -12.06
C ASP A 538 4.17 12.44 -12.55
N GLY A 539 5.24 12.61 -11.78
CA GLY A 539 6.42 13.39 -12.15
C GLY A 539 7.62 12.53 -12.56
N THR A 540 8.80 13.11 -12.40
CA THR A 540 10.09 12.42 -12.51
C THR A 540 10.41 11.73 -11.19
N THR A 541 10.85 10.48 -11.27
CA THR A 541 11.38 9.73 -10.14
C THR A 541 12.88 9.63 -10.28
N THR A 542 13.60 10.00 -9.21
CA THR A 542 15.06 9.94 -9.14
C THR A 542 15.46 9.08 -7.96
N PHE A 543 16.18 8.00 -8.21
CA PHE A 543 16.88 7.21 -7.21
C PHE A 543 18.34 7.66 -7.19
N THR A 544 18.86 8.03 -6.02
CA THR A 544 20.23 8.52 -5.88
C THR A 544 20.91 7.83 -4.70
N GLY A 545 22.00 7.10 -4.97
CA GLY A 545 22.70 6.35 -3.94
C GLY A 545 21.83 5.29 -3.25
N ALA A 546 20.74 4.86 -3.91
CA ALA A 546 19.70 4.06 -3.27
C ALA A 546 19.91 2.55 -3.46
N ASP A 547 19.52 1.75 -2.47
CA ASP A 547 19.34 0.30 -2.60
C ASP A 547 17.85 -0.03 -2.73
N VAL A 548 17.44 -0.50 -3.90
CA VAL A 548 16.03 -0.71 -4.25
C VAL A 548 15.76 -2.21 -4.39
N VAL A 549 14.81 -2.71 -3.59
CA VAL A 549 14.22 -4.05 -3.72
C VAL A 549 12.73 -3.89 -3.98
N ALA A 550 12.31 -4.12 -5.21
CA ALA A 550 10.94 -3.88 -5.66
C ALA A 550 10.30 -5.18 -6.16
N ASN A 551 9.46 -5.78 -5.32
CA ASN A 551 8.66 -6.96 -5.63
C ASN A 551 7.25 -6.54 -6.01
N TYR A 552 6.79 -7.00 -7.16
CA TYR A 552 5.49 -6.70 -7.70
C TYR A 552 4.39 -7.52 -7.06
N ASP A 553 3.30 -6.85 -6.67
CA ASP A 553 2.06 -7.49 -6.28
C ASP A 553 1.04 -7.45 -7.44
N PRO A 554 0.64 -8.60 -8.01
CA PRO A 554 -0.35 -8.65 -9.08
C PRO A 554 -1.75 -8.21 -8.65
N LEU A 555 -2.03 -8.11 -7.33
CA LEU A 555 -3.30 -7.64 -6.79
C LEU A 555 -3.79 -6.36 -7.47
N TYR A 556 -2.91 -5.36 -7.57
CA TYR A 556 -3.27 -4.00 -7.97
C TYR A 556 -3.61 -3.85 -9.46
N TYR A 557 -3.08 -4.71 -10.34
CA TYR A 557 -3.34 -4.62 -11.79
C TYR A 557 -4.26 -5.74 -12.30
N TRP A 558 -4.03 -6.98 -11.83
CA TRP A 558 -4.69 -8.16 -12.38
C TRP A 558 -5.96 -8.56 -11.64
N TYR A 559 -6.12 -8.20 -10.38
CA TYR A 559 -7.24 -8.71 -9.59
C TYR A 559 -8.20 -7.62 -9.17
N ASN A 560 -7.71 -6.57 -8.51
CA ASN A 560 -8.55 -5.52 -7.98
C ASN A 560 -7.75 -4.23 -7.76
N ALA A 561 -7.88 -3.31 -8.72
CA ALA A 561 -7.26 -2.00 -8.63
C ALA A 561 -7.89 -1.13 -7.53
N PRO A 562 -7.11 -0.29 -6.82
CA PRO A 562 -7.68 0.65 -5.87
C PRO A 562 -8.53 1.72 -6.59
N PRO A 563 -9.56 2.28 -5.92
CA PRO A 563 -10.38 3.34 -6.46
C PRO A 563 -9.56 4.50 -7.02
N GLY A 564 -9.89 4.92 -8.25
CA GLY A 564 -9.18 5.96 -8.98
C GLY A 564 -7.97 5.47 -9.80
N PHE A 565 -7.65 4.18 -9.70
CA PHE A 565 -6.64 3.51 -10.53
C PHE A 565 -7.24 2.40 -11.39
N GLU A 566 -8.56 2.38 -11.54
CA GLU A 566 -9.28 1.40 -12.35
C GLU A 566 -9.28 1.81 -13.83
N ASP A 567 -9.12 0.82 -14.70
CA ASP A 567 -9.50 0.89 -16.11
C ASP A 567 -10.93 0.32 -16.28
N SER A 568 -11.41 0.25 -17.51
CA SER A 568 -12.69 -0.38 -17.83
C SER A 568 -12.77 -1.79 -17.25
N PRO A 569 -13.85 -2.15 -16.52
CA PRO A 569 -13.98 -3.48 -15.93
C PRO A 569 -13.83 -4.59 -16.97
N VAL A 570 -13.08 -5.64 -16.62
CA VAL A 570 -12.78 -6.75 -17.53
C VAL A 570 -13.65 -7.95 -17.16
N PRO A 571 -14.31 -8.60 -18.13
CA PRO A 571 -15.06 -9.83 -17.89
C PRO A 571 -14.12 -11.01 -17.61
N GLU A 572 -14.47 -11.84 -16.64
CA GLU A 572 -13.81 -13.09 -16.33
C GLU A 572 -14.84 -14.23 -16.30
N LEU A 573 -14.52 -15.33 -16.97
CA LEU A 573 -15.36 -16.54 -16.95
C LEU A 573 -15.38 -17.13 -15.55
N VAL A 574 -16.57 -17.38 -14.99
CA VAL A 574 -16.69 -18.11 -13.73
C VAL A 574 -16.43 -19.60 -14.01
N PRO A 575 -15.36 -20.21 -13.46
CA PRO A 575 -15.05 -21.61 -13.68
C PRO A 575 -16.24 -22.51 -13.29
N GLY A 576 -16.53 -23.53 -14.12
CA GLY A 576 -17.65 -24.45 -13.88
C GLY A 576 -19.05 -23.88 -14.17
N SER A 577 -19.17 -22.60 -14.58
CA SER A 577 -20.48 -22.01 -14.93
C SER A 577 -20.99 -22.41 -16.32
N PHE A 578 -20.14 -23.02 -17.15
CA PHE A 578 -20.52 -23.47 -18.49
C PHE A 578 -21.57 -24.58 -18.37
N ARG A 579 -22.74 -24.36 -18.98
CA ARG A 579 -23.82 -25.34 -18.98
C ARG A 579 -24.59 -25.34 -20.29
N ARG A 580 -25.05 -26.52 -20.68
CA ARG A 580 -26.09 -26.65 -21.69
C ARG A 580 -27.42 -26.23 -21.08
N VAL A 581 -28.15 -25.37 -21.78
CA VAL A 581 -29.48 -24.95 -21.38
C VAL A 581 -30.49 -25.74 -22.20
N VAL A 582 -31.48 -26.31 -21.54
CA VAL A 582 -32.60 -27.01 -22.18
C VAL A 582 -33.77 -26.02 -22.25
N ASP A 583 -34.45 -25.98 -23.39
CA ASP A 583 -35.71 -25.24 -23.56
C ASP A 583 -36.86 -25.92 -22.82
#